data_AF-A0A0S4UEA7-F1
#
_entry.id   AF-A0A0S4UEA7-F1
#
_cell.length_a   1.000
_cell.length_b   1.000
_cell.length_c   1.000
_cell.angle_alpha   90.00
_cell.angle_beta   90.00
_cell.angle_gamma   90.00
#
_symmetry.space_group_name_H-M   'P 1'
#
loop_
_entity.id
_entity.type
_entity.pdbx_description
1 polymer ?
#
loop_
_entity_poly.entity_id
_entity_poly.type
_entity_poly.pdbx_seq_one_letter_code
_entity_poly.pdbx_strand_id
1 'polypeptide(L)' 'MGGYVYQQTTNDQGPAAAQGKARALAVGPSIRYANDRGWLLTVKWQKEFEVRNRPSGSQFYVKASIPF' A
#
# COMPACT_ATOMS: atom_id res chain seq x y z
N MET A 1 7.03 8.06 -8.55
CA MET A 1 7.14 7.55 -7.17
C MET A 1 5.76 7.58 -6.52
N GLY A 2 5.46 6.64 -5.62
CA GLY A 2 4.19 6.60 -4.89
C GLY A 2 4.32 5.94 -3.52
N GLY A 3 3.42 6.26 -2.59
CA GLY A 3 3.50 5.85 -1.18
C GLY A 3 2.15 5.79 -0.50
N TYR A 4 2.13 5.36 0.76
CA TYR A 4 0.99 5.53 1.66
C TYR A 4 1.44 5.79 3.10
N VAL A 5 0.53 6.35 3.89
CA VAL A 5 0.62 6.44 5.35
C VAL A 5 -0.52 5.61 5.92
N TYR A 6 -0.19 4.70 6.83
CA TYR A 6 -1.15 3.92 7.57
C TYR A 6 -1.05 4.26 9.05
N GLN A 7 -2.18 4.60 9.66
CA GLN A 7 -2.27 4.85 11.09
C GLN A 7 -3.60 4.34 11.63
N GLN A 8 -3.53 3.38 12.53
CA GLN A 8 -4.67 2.94 13.32
C GLN A 8 -5.03 4.03 14.34
N THR A 9 -6.29 4.45 14.34
CA THR A 9 -6.79 5.53 15.21
C THR A 9 -7.34 5.01 16.53
N THR A 10 -7.85 3.78 16.56
CA THR A 10 -8.46 3.11 17.73
C THR A 10 -7.80 1.75 17.98
N ASN A 11 -7.70 1.34 19.25
CA ASN A 11 -7.16 0.02 19.57
C ASN A 11 -8.15 -1.09 19.17
N ASP A 12 -7.59 -2.26 18.85
CA ASP A 12 -8.38 -3.48 18.70
C ASP A 12 -8.92 -3.95 20.06
N GLN A 13 -10.05 -4.64 20.05
CA GLN A 13 -10.74 -5.12 21.25
C GLN A 13 -10.97 -6.63 21.17
N GLY A 14 -10.99 -7.28 22.33
CA GLY A 14 -11.28 -8.71 22.46
C GLY A 14 -10.13 -9.51 23.08
N PRO A 15 -10.36 -10.80 23.41
CA PRO A 15 -9.43 -11.61 24.20
C PRO A 15 -8.05 -11.82 23.56
N ALA A 16 -7.95 -11.71 22.23
CA ALA A 16 -6.72 -11.87 21.46
C ALA A 16 -6.23 -10.57 20.81
N ALA A 17 -6.80 -9.42 21.19
CA ALA A 17 -6.37 -8.14 20.65
C ALA A 17 -4.93 -7.84 21.08
N ALA A 18 -4.06 -7.58 20.12
CA ALA A 18 -2.70 -7.15 20.39
C ALA A 18 -2.70 -5.75 21.02
N GLN A 19 -1.73 -5.48 21.89
CA GLN A 19 -1.60 -4.15 22.49
C GLN A 19 -0.92 -3.17 21.51
N GLY A 20 -1.46 -1.96 21.46
CA GLY A 20 -0.88 -0.82 20.73
C GLY A 20 -1.51 -0.57 19.36
N LYS A 21 -1.30 0.64 18.84
CA LYS A 21 -1.81 1.06 17.53
C LYS A 21 -0.78 0.78 16.45
N ALA A 22 -1.22 0.19 15.35
CA ALA A 22 -0.41 -0.08 14.19
C ALA A 22 -0.16 1.19 13.37
N ARG A 23 1.05 1.36 12.84
CA ARG A 23 1.39 2.41 11.87
C ARG A 23 2.45 1.94 10.89
N ALA A 24 2.46 2.52 9.69
CA ALA A 24 3.49 2.28 8.68
C ALA A 24 3.55 3.43 7.68
N LEU A 25 4.74 3.70 7.17
CA LEU A 25 4.97 4.52 5.99
C LEU A 25 5.44 3.61 4.86
N ALA A 26 5.05 3.90 3.63
CA ALA A 26 5.56 3.17 2.48
C ALA A 26 5.88 4.12 1.33
N VAL A 27 6.95 3.80 0.61
CA VAL A 27 7.36 4.54 -0.59
C VAL A 27 7.99 3.60 -1.60
N GLY A 28 7.85 3.92 -2.88
CA GLY A 28 8.62 3.24 -3.91
C GLY A 28 8.29 3.66 -5.35
N PRO A 29 8.97 3.03 -6.31
CA PRO A 29 8.81 3.33 -7.73
C PRO A 29 7.42 2.95 -8.25
N SER A 30 7.01 3.68 -9.28
CA SER A 30 5.79 3.39 -10.03
C SER A 30 6.04 3.69 -11.50
N ILE A 31 5.68 2.73 -12.34
CA ILE A 31 5.67 2.86 -13.80
C ILE A 31 4.22 2.86 -14.25
N ARG A 32 3.86 3.80 -15.11
CA ARG A 32 2.54 3.90 -15.72
C ARG A 32 2.68 3.90 -17.23
N TYR A 33 1.87 3.07 -17.88
CA TYR A 33 1.66 3.05 -19.32
C TYR A 33 0.22 3.50 -19.62
N ALA A 34 0.07 4.34 -20.63
CA ALA A 34 -1.20 4.81 -21.15
C ALA A 34 -1.10 4.92 -22.67
N ASN A 35 -2.18 4.64 -23.40
CA ASN A 35 -2.25 4.85 -24.85
C ASN A 35 -3.55 5.52 -25.30
N ASP A 36 -3.59 5.93 -26.57
CA ASP A 36 -4.74 6.62 -27.17
C ASP A 36 -5.98 5.74 -27.33
N ARG A 37 -5.82 4.42 -27.17
CA ARG A 37 -6.93 3.44 -27.20
C ARG A 37 -7.58 3.27 -25.81
N GLY A 38 -7.24 4.11 -24.84
CA GLY A 38 -7.81 4.10 -23.49
C GLY A 38 -7.25 3.03 -22.55
N TRP A 39 -6.19 2.32 -22.94
CA TRP A 39 -5.55 1.33 -22.06
C TRP A 39 -4.72 2.04 -21.00
N LEU A 40 -4.89 1.65 -19.74
CA LEU A 40 -4.06 2.13 -18.63
C LEU A 40 -3.48 0.93 -17.87
N LEU A 41 -2.15 0.87 -17.74
CA LEU A 41 -1.45 -0.11 -16.92
C LEU A 41 -0.55 0.61 -15.92
N THR A 42 -0.57 0.20 -14.66
CA THR A 42 0.33 0.73 -13.63
C THR A 42 0.95 -0.41 -12.84
N VAL A 43 2.27 -0.38 -12.74
CA VAL A 43 3.06 -1.25 -11.86
C VAL A 43 3.64 -0.41 -10.74
N LYS A 44 3.52 -0.88 -9.50
CA LYS A 44 4.11 -0.23 -8.33
C LYS A 44 4.82 -1.26 -7.45
N TRP A 45 5.99 -0.90 -6.96
CA TRP A 45 6.67 -1.64 -5.90
C TRP A 45 6.96 -0.67 -4.76
N GLN A 46 6.58 -1.02 -3.53
CA GLN A 46 6.68 -0.14 -2.37
C GLN A 46 7.30 -0.89 -1.20
N LYS A 47 8.23 -0.25 -0.50
CA LYS A 47 8.84 -0.77 0.73
C LYS A 47 8.25 -0.04 1.93
N GLU A 48 7.88 -0.78 2.97
CA GLU A 48 7.45 -0.19 4.24
C GLU A 48 8.65 0.18 5.13
N PHE A 49 8.51 1.28 5.85
CA PHE A 49 9.45 1.78 6.86
C PHE A 49 8.66 2.42 8.02
N GLU A 50 9.34 2.70 9.14
CA GLU A 50 8.71 3.18 10.39
C GLU A 50 7.51 2.34 10.89
N VAL A 51 7.57 1.03 10.66
CA VAL A 51 6.50 0.10 11.02
C VAL A 51 6.46 -0.12 12.53
N ARG A 52 5.27 -0.03 13.13
CA ARG A 52 5.04 -0.39 14.55
C ARG A 52 3.77 -1.22 14.71
N ASN A 53 3.79 -2.17 15.65
CA ASN A 53 2.67 -3.03 16.03
C ASN A 53 1.99 -3.75 14.85
N ARG A 54 2.75 -4.04 13.79
CA ARG A 54 2.34 -4.84 12.62
C ARG A 54 3.57 -5.42 11.92
N PRO A 55 3.42 -6.48 11.10
CA PRO A 55 4.51 -6.96 10.25
C PRO A 55 4.97 -5.88 9.26
N SER A 56 6.28 -5.83 9.00
CA SER A 56 6.89 -5.00 7.96
C SER A 56 7.12 -5.81 6.69
N GLY A 57 6.91 -5.21 5.52
CA GLY A 57 7.16 -5.88 4.25
C GLY A 57 7.39 -4.96 3.06
N SER A 58 7.16 -5.54 1.89
CA SER A 58 7.12 -4.85 0.60
C SER A 58 5.82 -5.24 -0.11
N GLN A 59 5.29 -4.34 -0.92
CA GLN A 59 4.05 -4.56 -1.68
C GLN A 59 4.29 -4.35 -3.16
N PHE A 60 3.69 -5.21 -3.97
CA PHE A 60 3.72 -5.12 -5.42
C PHE A 60 2.28 -5.02 -5.95
N TYR A 61 2.01 -3.99 -6.74
CA TYR A 61 0.68 -3.72 -7.31
C TYR A 61 0.75 -3.69 -8.83
N VAL A 62 -0.23 -4.35 -9.45
CA VAL A 62 -0.56 -4.20 -10.86
C VAL A 62 -1.99 -3.71 -10.97
N LYS A 63 -2.20 -2.61 -11.69
CA LYS A 63 -3.54 -2.06 -11.96
C LYS A 63 -3.72 -1.92 -13.46
N ALA A 64 -4.80 -2.45 -14.00
CA ALA A 64 -5.15 -2.33 -15.41
C ALA A 64 -6.57 -1.76 -15.56
N SER A 65 -6.76 -0.88 -16.54
CA SER A 65 -8.06 -0.44 -17.02
C SER A 65 -8.07 -0.65 -18.53
N ILE A 66 -9.06 -1.40 -19.00
CA ILE A 66 -9.20 -1.83 -20.40
C ILE A 66 -10.60 -1.39 -20.85
N PRO A 67 -10.72 -0.58 -21.90
CA PRO A 67 -12.02 -0.17 -22.42
C PRO A 67 -12.71 -1.33 -23.14
N PHE A 68 -14.04 -1.36 -23.05
CA PHE A 68 -14.94 -2.32 -23.69
C PHE A 68 -15.96 -1.59 -24.55
#